data_AF-A0A1A8DXI1-F1
#
_entry.id   AF-A0A1A8DXI1-F1
#
_cell.length_a   1.000
_cell.length_b   1.000
_cell.length_c   1.000
_cell.angle_alpha   90.00
_cell.angle_beta   90.00
_cell.angle_gamma   90.00
#
_symmetry.space_group_name_H-M   'P 1'
#
loop_
_entity.id
_entity.type
_entity.pdbx_description
1 polymer ?
#
loop_
_entity_poly.entity_id
_entity_poly.type
_entity_poly.pdbx_seq_one_letter_code
_entity_poly.pdbx_strand_id
1 'polypeptide(L)'
;AEIRQTACNAVRHSAVTQEKPKLIDPLDYEAVISELLDELKEDPLRDLLLFPDNDFTVSMVPQERRTLKSTVPEGAELQTECLLVRQASKYYNSELNVVQFKYD
;
A
#
# COMPACT_ATOMS: atom_id res chain seq x y z
N ALA A 1 -33.72 33.59 1.41
CA ALA A 1 -32.30 34.01 1.49
C ALA A 1 -31.70 33.67 2.86
N GLU A 2 -32.43 33.89 3.95
CA GLU A 2 -32.00 33.64 5.33
C GLU A 2 -31.54 32.20 5.61
N ILE A 3 -32.24 31.18 5.12
CA ILE A 3 -31.86 29.76 5.33
C ILE A 3 -30.43 29.47 4.84
N ARG A 4 -30.02 30.08 3.72
CA ARG A 4 -28.66 29.95 3.18
C ARG A 4 -27.64 30.67 4.05
N GLN A 5 -28.00 31.81 4.63
CA GLN A 5 -27.14 32.56 5.55
C GLN A 5 -26.94 31.80 6.86
N THR A 6 -28.00 31.20 7.40
CA THR A 6 -27.96 30.37 8.63
C THR A 6 -27.08 29.14 8.46
N ALA A 7 -27.21 28.43 7.33
CA ALA A 7 -26.35 27.29 7.02
C ALA A 7 -24.87 27.69 6.89
N CYS A 8 -24.59 28.82 6.22
CA CYS A 8 -23.23 29.32 6.05
C CYS A 8 -22.59 29.76 7.38
N ASN A 9 -23.38 30.37 8.26
CA ASN A 9 -22.92 30.76 9.59
C ASN A 9 -22.72 29.56 10.52
N ALA A 10 -23.58 28.54 10.45
CA ALA A 10 -23.42 27.29 11.21
C ALA A 10 -22.15 26.52 10.80
N VAL A 11 -21.85 26.45 9.50
CA VAL A 11 -20.60 25.85 9.00
C VAL A 11 -19.37 26.65 9.45
N ARG A 12 -19.44 27.99 9.42
CA ARG A 12 -18.35 28.86 9.91
C ARG A 12 -18.13 28.72 11.42
N HIS A 13 -19.18 28.68 12.22
CA HIS A 13 -19.06 28.48 13.67
C HIS A 13 -18.54 27.07 14.01
N SER A 14 -18.98 26.04 13.28
CA SER A 14 -18.46 24.68 13.42
C SER A 14 -16.95 24.61 13.09
N ALA A 15 -16.51 25.24 12.01
CA ALA A 15 -15.10 25.27 11.62
C ALA A 15 -14.20 26.05 12.60
N VAL A 16 -14.74 27.05 13.31
CA VAL A 16 -14.00 27.83 14.33
C VAL A 16 -13.91 27.08 15.67
N THR A 17 -14.83 26.16 15.94
CA THR A 17 -14.89 25.39 17.21
C THR A 17 -14.22 24.02 17.09
N GLN A 18 -13.80 23.62 15.88
CA GLN A 18 -13.00 22.41 15.67
C GLN A 18 -11.57 22.68 16.13
N GLU A 19 -11.28 22.34 17.39
CA GLU A 19 -9.93 22.18 17.91
C GLU A 19 -9.09 21.40 16.91
N LYS A 20 -7.98 22.00 16.46
CA LYS A 20 -7.04 21.33 15.57
C LYS A 20 -6.62 20.02 16.26
N PRO A 21 -6.79 18.85 15.61
CA PRO A 21 -6.37 17.59 16.22
C PRO A 21 -4.93 17.69 16.68
N LYS A 22 -4.65 17.19 17.90
CA LYS A 22 -3.29 17.15 18.41
C LYS A 22 -2.43 16.43 17.40
N LEU A 23 -1.33 17.07 16.99
CA LEU A 23 -0.33 16.42 16.17
C LEU A 23 0.35 15.37 17.05
N ILE A 24 0.01 14.10 16.81
CA ILE A 24 0.68 12.96 17.41
C ILE A 24 1.63 12.38 16.37
N ASP A 25 2.75 11.86 16.85
CA ASP A 25 3.64 11.08 15.99
C ASP A 25 2.90 9.81 15.55
N PRO A 26 3.11 9.36 14.30
CA PRO A 26 2.54 8.11 13.84
C PRO A 26 3.05 6.96 14.70
N LEU A 27 2.17 6.00 14.99
CA LEU A 27 2.55 4.80 15.71
C LEU A 27 3.59 4.02 14.90
N ASP A 28 4.68 3.62 15.55
CA ASP A 28 5.62 2.67 14.98
C ASP A 28 5.04 1.26 15.13
N TYR A 29 4.25 0.85 14.14
CA TYR A 29 3.59 -0.45 14.15
C TYR A 29 4.60 -1.61 14.25
N GLU A 30 5.77 -1.49 13.63
CA GLU A 30 6.79 -2.54 13.66
C GLU A 30 7.38 -2.71 15.07
N ALA A 31 7.68 -1.60 15.75
CA ALA A 31 8.17 -1.64 17.13
C ALA A 31 7.12 -2.22 18.08
N VAL A 32 5.86 -1.75 17.99
CA VAL A 32 4.77 -2.21 18.86
C VAL A 32 4.45 -3.69 18.63
N ILE A 33 4.40 -4.14 17.38
CA ILE A 33 4.19 -5.55 17.05
C ILE A 33 5.34 -6.41 17.60
N SER A 34 6.58 -5.93 17.51
CA SER A 34 7.75 -6.64 18.02
C SER A 34 7.71 -6.80 19.54
N GLU A 35 7.29 -5.75 20.27
CA GLU A 35 7.13 -5.79 21.73
C GLU A 35 6.01 -6.73 22.18
N LEU A 36 4.89 -6.75 21.46
CA LEU A 36 3.72 -7.56 21.78
C LEU A 36 3.78 -8.99 21.23
N LEU A 37 4.79 -9.33 20.42
CA LEU A 37 4.83 -10.56 19.64
C LEU A 37 4.62 -11.83 20.48
N ASP A 38 5.18 -11.88 21.69
CA ASP A 38 5.05 -13.04 22.56
C ASP A 38 3.66 -13.15 23.21
N GLU A 39 3.04 -12.03 23.56
CA GLU A 39 1.64 -12.01 24.02
C GLU A 39 0.67 -12.42 22.91
N LEU A 40 0.93 -11.96 21.68
CA LEU A 40 0.13 -12.29 20.50
C LEU A 40 0.20 -13.77 20.11
N LYS A 41 1.28 -14.48 20.43
CA LYS A 41 1.40 -15.94 20.17
C LYS A 41 0.44 -16.76 21.02
N GLU A 42 0.17 -16.30 22.24
CA GLU A 42 -0.70 -16.96 23.22
C GLU A 42 -2.14 -16.43 23.16
N ASP A 43 -2.43 -15.45 22.31
CA ASP A 43 -3.76 -14.89 22.16
C ASP A 43 -4.75 -15.95 21.61
N PRO A 44 -5.91 -16.18 22.26
CA PRO A 44 -6.89 -17.17 21.84
C PRO A 44 -7.53 -16.87 20.47
N LEU A 45 -7.39 -15.64 19.98
CA LEU A 45 -7.87 -15.14 18.69
C LEU A 45 -6.71 -14.79 17.74
N ARG A 46 -5.48 -15.27 17.99
CA ARG A 46 -4.31 -15.03 17.12
C ARG A 46 -4.58 -15.31 15.64
N ASP A 47 -5.46 -16.25 15.33
CA ASP A 47 -5.83 -16.61 13.97
C ASP A 47 -6.56 -15.46 13.22
N LEU A 48 -7.12 -14.47 13.93
CA LEU A 48 -7.66 -13.25 13.33
C LEU A 48 -6.58 -12.25 12.89
N LEU A 49 -5.37 -12.37 13.44
CA LEU A 49 -4.22 -11.52 13.10
C LEU A 49 -3.41 -12.09 11.94
N LEU A 50 -3.53 -13.40 11.70
CA LEU A 50 -2.86 -14.09 10.62
C LEU A 50 -3.68 -13.95 9.34
N PHE A 51 -3.01 -13.64 8.24
CA PHE A 51 -3.62 -13.84 6.93
C PHE A 51 -3.84 -15.34 6.71
N PRO A 52 -5.00 -15.77 6.21
CA PRO A 52 -5.25 -17.18 5.93
C PRO A 52 -4.20 -17.72 4.95
N ASP A 53 -3.61 -18.88 5.24
CA ASP A 53 -2.62 -19.54 4.36
C ASP A 53 -3.14 -19.79 2.93
N ASN A 54 -4.46 -19.78 2.76
CA ASN A 54 -5.15 -20.02 1.50
C ASN A 54 -5.96 -18.81 1.01
N ASP A 55 -5.71 -17.60 1.50
CA ASP A 55 -6.45 -16.39 1.12
C ASP A 55 -6.29 -16.05 -0.37
N PHE A 56 -5.06 -16.15 -0.88
CA PHE A 56 -4.75 -15.88 -2.28
C PHE A 56 -3.76 -16.89 -2.84
N THR A 57 -3.63 -16.92 -4.16
CA THR A 57 -2.50 -17.53 -4.86
C THR A 57 -1.66 -16.44 -5.51
N VAL A 58 -0.36 -16.68 -5.59
CA VAL A 58 0.55 -15.86 -6.39
C VAL A 58 0.98 -16.68 -7.59
N SER A 59 0.88 -16.08 -8.77
CA SER A 59 1.43 -16.64 -9.99
C SER A 59 2.29 -15.61 -10.71
N MET A 60 3.26 -16.10 -11.47
CA MET A 60 4.06 -15.28 -12.36
C MET A 60 3.53 -15.48 -13.78
N VAL A 61 3.12 -14.38 -14.43
CA VAL A 61 2.59 -14.42 -15.78
C VAL A 61 3.44 -13.56 -16.72
N PRO A 62 3.64 -13.99 -17.98
CA PRO A 62 4.34 -13.18 -18.95
C PRO A 62 3.68 -11.80 -19.09
N GLN A 63 4.50 -10.76 -19.14
CA GLN A 63 3.98 -9.41 -19.38
C GLN A 63 3.42 -9.32 -20.79
N GLU A 64 2.17 -8.91 -20.91
CA GLU A 64 1.59 -8.65 -22.22
C GLU A 64 2.17 -7.35 -22.80
N ARG A 65 2.76 -7.45 -23.99
CA ARG A 65 3.40 -6.33 -24.68
C ARG A 65 2.81 -6.21 -26.08
N ARG A 66 2.61 -4.96 -26.52
CA ARG A 66 2.17 -4.67 -27.90
C ARG A 66 3.26 -4.98 -28.94
N THR A 67 4.52 -4.99 -28.52
CA THR A 67 5.69 -5.22 -29.38
C THR A 67 6.18 -6.66 -29.27
N LEU A 68 6.72 -7.20 -30.36
CA LEU A 68 7.29 -8.56 -30.39
C LEU A 68 8.55 -8.72 -29.53
N LYS A 69 9.21 -7.60 -29.18
CA LYS A 69 10.46 -7.57 -28.39
C LYS A 69 10.37 -6.49 -27.33
N SER A 70 11.19 -6.62 -26.29
CA SER A 70 11.31 -5.59 -25.24
C SER A 70 11.79 -4.26 -25.83
N THR A 71 11.26 -3.15 -25.31
CA THR A 71 11.77 -1.80 -25.59
C THR A 71 13.00 -1.46 -24.75
N VAL A 72 13.29 -2.26 -23.72
CA VAL A 72 14.48 -2.09 -22.89
C VAL A 72 15.63 -2.87 -23.53
N PRO A 73 16.78 -2.22 -23.81
CA PRO A 73 17.94 -2.89 -24.38
C PRO A 73 18.46 -4.03 -23.49
N GLU A 74 19.03 -5.05 -24.12
CA GLU A 74 19.71 -6.13 -23.40
C GLU A 74 20.91 -5.59 -22.64
N GLY A 75 21.02 -5.94 -21.34
CA GLY A 75 22.08 -5.44 -20.47
C GLY A 75 21.93 -3.99 -20.00
N ALA A 76 20.79 -3.32 -20.26
CA ALA A 76 20.55 -1.94 -19.80
C ALA A 76 20.68 -1.77 -18.28
N GLU A 77 20.41 -2.83 -17.51
CA GLU A 77 20.57 -2.86 -16.05
C GLU A 77 22.04 -2.83 -15.59
N LEU A 78 22.97 -3.34 -16.39
CA LEU A 78 24.40 -3.37 -16.08
C LEU A 78 25.12 -2.09 -16.57
N GLN A 79 24.55 -1.43 -17.58
CA GLN A 79 25.15 -0.27 -18.24
C GLN A 79 24.81 1.06 -17.58
N THR A 80 23.92 1.08 -16.58
CA THR A 80 23.47 2.32 -15.92
C THR A 80 23.98 2.41 -14.49
N GLU A 81 24.62 3.53 -14.18
CA GLU A 81 25.01 3.88 -12.79
C GLU A 81 23.81 4.41 -11.98
N CYS A 82 22.73 4.83 -12.66
CA CYS A 82 21.55 5.36 -11.99
C CYS A 82 20.68 4.21 -11.46
N LEU A 83 20.57 4.11 -10.13
CA LEU A 83 19.78 3.07 -9.46
C LEU A 83 18.32 3.06 -9.89
N LEU A 84 17.73 4.23 -10.11
CA LEU A 84 16.34 4.35 -10.54
C LEU A 84 16.14 3.76 -11.95
N VAL A 85 17.05 4.08 -12.88
CA VAL A 85 17.01 3.54 -14.24
C VAL A 85 17.25 2.04 -14.23
N ARG A 86 18.17 1.54 -13.39
CA ARG A 86 18.40 0.11 -13.24
C ARG A 86 17.14 -0.62 -12.77
N GLN A 87 16.48 -0.09 -11.74
CA GLN A 87 15.26 -0.67 -11.21
C GLN A 87 14.11 -0.61 -12.22
N ALA A 88 13.98 0.50 -12.96
CA ALA A 88 13.00 0.62 -14.02
C ALA A 88 13.24 -0.38 -15.15
N SER A 89 14.48 -0.52 -15.63
CA SER A 89 14.87 -1.51 -16.64
C SER A 89 14.53 -2.93 -16.20
N LYS A 90 14.79 -3.27 -14.93
CA LYS A 90 14.42 -4.57 -14.36
C LYS A 90 12.90 -4.75 -14.36
N TYR A 91 12.16 -3.75 -13.87
CA TYR A 91 10.70 -3.78 -13.77
C TYR A 91 10.03 -3.98 -15.13
N TYR A 92 10.41 -3.20 -16.13
CA TYR A 92 9.83 -3.29 -17.48
C TYR A 92 10.18 -4.57 -18.23
N ASN A 93 11.23 -5.29 -17.82
CA ASN A 93 11.59 -6.58 -18.40
C ASN A 93 11.05 -7.79 -17.63
N SER A 94 10.60 -7.61 -16.40
CA SER A 94 10.15 -8.71 -15.55
C SER A 94 8.76 -9.22 -15.92
N GLU A 95 8.49 -10.46 -15.55
CA GLU A 95 7.14 -11.00 -15.55
C GLU A 95 6.27 -10.32 -14.48
N LEU A 96 4.96 -10.41 -14.62
CA LEU A 96 4.01 -9.84 -13.68
C LEU A 96 3.74 -10.84 -12.55
N ASN A 97 3.85 -10.37 -11.31
CA ASN A 97 3.35 -11.11 -10.16
C ASN A 97 1.87 -10.81 -10.00
N VAL A 98 1.01 -11.80 -10.21
CA VAL A 98 -0.44 -11.68 -10.08
C VAL A 98 -0.88 -12.32 -8.78
N VAL A 99 -1.66 -11.59 -8.01
CA VAL A 99 -2.31 -12.05 -6.79
C VAL A 99 -3.77 -12.35 -7.12
N GLN A 100 -4.18 -13.60 -6.93
CA GLN A 100 -5.55 -14.06 -7.16
C GLN A 100 -6.16 -14.47 -5.84
N PHE A 101 -7.12 -13.71 -5.34
CA PHE A 101 -7.87 -14.06 -4.14
C PHE A 101 -8.76 -15.28 -4.41
N LYS A 102 -8.88 -16.16 -3.42
CA LYS A 102 -9.69 -17.39 -3.50
C LYS A 102 -11.12 -17.19 -3.02
N TYR A 103 -11.62 -15.96 -3.02
CA TYR A 103 -12.99 -15.62 -2.70
C TYR A 103 -13.83 -15.52 -3.99
N ASP A 104 -15.07 -15.99 -3.94
CA ASP A 104 -16.05 -15.93 -5.05
C ASP A 104 -16.63 -14.52 -5.26
#